data_AF-F0EX85-F1
#
_entry.id   AF-F0EX85-F1
#
_cell.length_a   1.000
_cell.length_b   1.000
_cell.length_c   1.000
_cell.angle_alpha   90.00
_cell.angle_beta   90.00
_cell.angle_gamma   90.00
#
_symmetry.space_group_name_H-M   'P 1'
#
loop_
_entity.id
_entity.type
_entity.pdbx_description
1 polymer ?
#
loop_
_entity_poly.entity_id
_entity_poly.type
_entity_poly.pdbx_seq_one_letter_code
_entity_poly.pdbx_strand_id
1 'polypeptide(L)' 'MRKLKTACLWICTGLFCAWILLFLSQIWLPSWDDVLFLKITLTMAGLFLIAFAVFIVAGQLTEDKQLRDNDYIN' A
#
# COMPACT_ATOMS: atom_id res chain seq x y z
N MET A 1 -15.05 -3.37 12.95
CA MET A 1 -14.41 -3.60 11.63
C MET A 1 -13.88 -2.34 10.92
N ARG A 2 -14.36 -1.11 11.20
CA ARG A 2 -13.80 0.13 10.61
C ARG A 2 -12.28 0.31 10.81
N LYS A 3 -11.76 -0.02 12.01
CA LYS A 3 -10.35 0.20 12.36
C LYS A 3 -9.35 -0.58 11.49
N LEU A 4 -9.73 -1.74 10.94
CA LEU A 4 -8.85 -2.54 10.08
C LEU A 4 -8.65 -1.89 8.70
N LYS A 5 -9.74 -1.40 8.09
CA LYS A 5 -9.69 -0.65 6.82
C LYS A 5 -8.87 0.62 6.97
N THR A 6 -9.08 1.37 8.06
CA THR A 6 -8.32 2.60 8.31
C THR A 6 -6.83 2.29 8.50
N ALA A 7 -6.49 1.26 9.27
CA ALA A 7 -5.09 0.85 9.48
C ALA A 7 -4.41 0.47 8.16
N CYS A 8 -5.09 -0.30 7.31
CA CYS A 8 -4.54 -0.75 6.03
C CYS A 8 -4.35 0.44 5.05
N LEU A 9 -5.26 1.40 5.07
CA LEU A 9 -5.16 2.66 4.31
C LEU A 9 -3.98 3.50 4.80
N TRP A 10 -3.82 3.66 6.12
CA TRP A 10 -2.67 4.34 6.72
C TRP A 10 -1.34 3.65 6.40
N ILE A 11 -1.30 2.32 6.36
CA ILE A 11 -0.11 1.56 5.97
C ILE A 11 0.23 1.81 4.49
N CYS A 12 -0.74 1.76 3.58
CA CYS A 12 -0.50 2.04 2.15
C CYS A 12 -0.02 3.48 1.93
N THR A 13 -0.66 4.45 2.57
CA THR A 13 -0.26 5.86 2.51
C THR A 13 1.13 6.08 3.11
N GLY A 14 1.43 5.43 4.23
CA GLY A 14 2.75 5.49 4.87
C GLY A 14 3.84 4.88 3.98
N LEU A 15 3.56 3.74 3.35
CA LEU A 15 4.49 3.08 2.42
C LEU A 15 4.77 3.96 1.20
N PHE A 16 3.73 4.61 0.66
CA PHE A 16 3.85 5.54 -0.46
C PHE A 16 4.65 6.79 -0.09
N CYS A 17 4.37 7.41 1.06
CA CYS A 17 5.15 8.54 1.56
C CYS A 17 6.62 8.17 1.81
N ALA A 18 6.88 7.00 2.40
CA ALA A 18 8.23 6.50 2.61
C ALA A 18 8.97 6.30 1.28
N TRP A 19 8.27 5.82 0.25
CA TRP A 19 8.84 5.64 -1.07
C TRP A 19 9.20 6.97 -1.75
N ILE A 20 8.34 8.00 -1.62
CA ILE A 20 8.63 9.37 -2.10
C ILE A 20 9.84 9.97 -1.38
N LEU A 21 9.93 9.81 -0.06
CA LEU A 21 11.08 10.29 0.74
C LEU A 21 12.38 9.63 0.28
N LEU A 22 12.33 8.35 -0.08
CA LEU A 22 13.48 7.61 -0.62
C LEU A 22 13.93 8.19 -1.97
N PHE A 23 12.99 8.50 -2.86
CA PHE A 23 13.27 9.20 -4.13
C PHE A 23 13.88 10.59 -3.91
N LEU A 24 13.32 11.38 -2.97
CA LEU A 24 13.89 12.69 -2.61
C LEU A 24 15.32 12.55 -2.08
N SER A 25 15.60 11.51 -1.29
CA SER A 25 16.94 11.26 -0.74
C SER A 25 17.97 10.97 -1.84
N GLN A 26 17.57 10.28 -2.92
CA GLN A 26 18.46 10.02 -4.06
C GLN A 26 18.79 11.30 -4.83
N ILE A 27 17.81 12.21 -5.00
CA ILE A 27 18.03 13.48 -5.71
C ILE A 27 18.95 14.42 -4.91
N TRP A 28 18.84 14.41 -3.58
CA TRP A 28 19.60 15.32 -2.71
C TRP A 28 20.98 14.79 -2.29
N LEU A 29 21.18 13.46 -2.26
CA LEU A 29 22.44 12.85 -1.83
C LEU A 29 23.18 12.27 -3.04
N PRO A 30 24.31 12.87 -3.46
CA PRO A 30 25.08 12.40 -4.63
C PRO A 30 25.83 11.08 -4.41
N SER A 31 25.69 10.43 -3.25
CA SER A 31 26.50 9.27 -2.83
C SER A 31 25.78 7.92 -2.97
N TRP A 32 24.55 7.90 -3.50
CA TRP A 32 23.80 6.65 -3.67
C TRP A 32 24.22 5.94 -4.95
N ASP A 33 24.55 4.65 -4.84
CA ASP A 33 24.78 3.78 -5.97
C ASP A 33 23.44 3.52 -6.70
N ASP A 34 23.37 3.89 -7.98
CA ASP A 34 22.19 3.76 -8.82
C ASP A 34 21.66 2.32 -8.87
N VAL A 35 22.56 1.33 -8.83
CA VAL A 35 22.19 -0.09 -8.86
C VAL A 35 21.50 -0.51 -7.56
N LEU A 36 21.99 -0.03 -6.42
CA LEU A 36 21.37 -0.29 -5.11
C LEU A 36 20.02 0.43 -4.99
N PHE A 37 19.94 1.68 -5.45
CA PHE A 37 18.69 2.43 -5.46
C PHE A 37 17.61 1.76 -6.30
N LEU A 38 17.96 1.27 -7.48
CA LEU A 38 17.03 0.58 -8.37
C LEU A 38 16.53 -0.73 -7.74
N LYS A 39 17.41 -1.51 -7.12
CA LYS A 39 17.03 -2.73 -6.38
C LYS A 39 16.03 -2.42 -5.27
N ILE A 40 16.34 -1.45 -4.41
CA ILE A 40 15.47 -1.04 -3.30
C ILE A 40 14.11 -0.57 -3.81
N THR A 41 14.10 0.25 -4.85
CA THR A 41 12.88 0.77 -5.49
C THR A 41 12.02 -0.37 -6.05
N LEU A 42 12.63 -1.37 -6.69
CA LEU A 42 11.93 -2.53 -7.23
C LEU A 42 11.29 -3.37 -6.12
N THR A 43 12.02 -3.62 -5.03
CA THR A 43 11.47 -4.35 -3.87
C THR A 43 10.31 -3.60 -3.23
N MET A 44 10.44 -2.27 -3.08
CA MET A 44 9.39 -1.43 -2.51
C MET A 44 8.14 -1.38 -3.39
N ALA A 45 8.32 -1.31 -4.72
CA ALA A 45 7.22 -1.40 -5.68
C ALA A 45 6.46 -2.73 -5.57
N GLY A 46 7.20 -3.84 -5.42
CA GLY A 46 6.60 -5.16 -5.22
C GLY A 46 5.80 -5.25 -3.92
N LEU A 47 6.37 -4.77 -2.81
CA LEU A 47 5.67 -4.74 -1.51
C LEU A 47 4.42 -3.83 -1.56
N PHE A 48 4.50 -2.72 -2.28
CA PHE A 48 3.35 -1.83 -2.49
C PHE A 48 2.22 -2.52 -3.26
N LEU A 49 2.53 -3.23 -4.35
CA LEU A 49 1.53 -3.98 -5.11
C LEU A 49 0.87 -5.09 -4.28
N ILE A 50 1.65 -5.81 -3.46
CA ILE A 50 1.11 -6.85 -2.57
C ILE A 50 0.19 -6.22 -1.53
N ALA A 51 0.61 -5.14 -0.87
CA ALA A 51 -0.22 -4.42 0.10
C ALA A 51 -1.50 -3.89 -0.55
N PHE A 52 -1.41 -3.38 -1.77
CA PHE A 52 -2.54 -2.88 -2.54
C PHE A 52 -3.53 -3.99 -2.92
N ALA A 53 -3.03 -5.15 -3.37
CA ALA A 53 -3.86 -6.32 -3.65
C ALA A 53 -4.60 -6.80 -2.40
N VAL A 54 -3.92 -6.88 -1.25
CA VAL A 54 -4.54 -7.23 0.03
C VAL A 54 -5.60 -6.20 0.43
N PHE A 55 -5.34 -4.91 0.23
CA PHE A 55 -6.30 -3.84 0.50
C PHE A 55 -7.56 -3.97 -0.36
N ILE A 56 -7.43 -4.23 -1.66
CA ILE A 56 -8.56 -4.45 -2.57
C ILE A 56 -9.40 -5.64 -2.10
N VAL A 57 -8.76 -6.78 -1.84
CA VAL A 57 -9.45 -8.01 -1.41
C VAL A 57 -10.16 -7.80 -0.06
N ALA A 58 -9.51 -7.15 0.90
CA ALA A 58 -10.12 -6.81 2.19
C ALA A 58 -11.28 -5.80 2.02
N GLY A 59 -11.17 -4.90 1.05
CA GLY A 59 -12.21 -3.96 0.63
C GLY A 59 -13.46 -4.69 0.17
N GLN A 60 -13.29 -5.58 -0.82
CA GLN A 60 -14.34 -6.40 -1.44
C GLN A 60 -15.03 -7.31 -0.42
N LEU A 61 -14.27 -8.03 0.42
CA LEU A 61 -14.81 -8.89 1.48
C LEU A 61 -15.70 -8.13 2.48
N THR A 62 -15.43 -6.84 2.69
CA THR A 62 -16.25 -6.02 3.59
C THR A 62 -17.49 -5.49 2.89
N GLU A 63 -17.40 -5.22 1.59
CA GLU A 63 -18.55 -4.84 0.75
C GLU A 63 -19.56 -5.98 0.67
N ASP A 64 -19.10 -7.19 0.38
CA ASP A 64 -19.95 -8.41 0.37
C ASP A 64 -20.64 -8.64 1.71
N LYS A 65 -19.92 -8.43 2.83
CA LYS A 65 -20.51 -8.52 4.17
C LYS A 65 -21.55 -7.44 4.43
N GLN A 66 -21.32 -6.20 3.98
CA GLN A 66 -22.27 -5.09 4.16
C GLN A 66 -23.52 -5.25 3.28
N LEU A 67 -23.39 -5.87 2.10
CA LEU A 67 -24.51 -6.13 1.20
C LEU A 67 -25.41 -7.28 1.70
N ARG A 68 -24.81 -8.34 2.28
CA ARG A 68 -25.56 -9.42 2.95
C ARG A 68 -26.28 -8.95 4.22
N ASP A 69 -25.65 -8.06 5.00
CA ASP A 69 -26.21 -7.57 6.27
C ASP A 69 -27.35 -6.56 6.07
N ASN A 70 -27.45 -5.95 4.88
CA ASN A 70 -28.54 -5.06 4.49
C ASN A 70 -29.69 -5.76 3.72
N ASP A 71 -29.73 -7.10 3.67
CA ASP A 71 -30.82 -7.87 3.04
C ASP A 71 -31.04 -7.55 1.54
N TYR A 72 -30.01 -7.08 0.83
CA TYR A 72 -30.10 -6.83 -0.63
C TYR A 72 -29.88 -8.09 -1.47
N ILE A 73 -29.39 -9.18 -0.86
CA ILE A 73 -29.15 -10.47 -1.51
C ILE A 73 -29.57 -11.56 -0.55
N ASN A 74 -30.74 -12.14 -0.83
CA ASN A 74 -31.26 -13.37 -0.20
C ASN A 74 -30.74 -14.59 -0.97
#